data_AF-A0A7C5FRI1-F1
#
_entry.id   AF-A0A7C5FRI1-F1
#
_cell.length_a   1.000
_cell.length_b   1.000
_cell.length_c   1.000
_cell.angle_alpha   90.00
_cell.angle_beta   90.00
_cell.angle_gamma   90.00
#
_symmetry.space_group_name_H-M   'P 1'
#
loop_
_entity.id
_entity.type
_entity.pdbx_description
1 polymer ?
#
loop_
_entity_poly.entity_id
_entity_poly.type
_entity_poly.pdbx_seq_one_letter_code
_entity_poly.pdbx_strand_id
1 'polypeptide(L)' 'MADKKKKENTQRIRITLKAFDHTIIDKAVETIIQTSERTGAIVAGP' A
#
# COMPACT_ATOMS: atom_id res chain seq x y z
N MET A 1 -33.34 10.80 14.03
CA MET A 1 -31.92 10.95 13.65
C MET A 1 -31.29 9.59 13.78
N ALA A 2 -30.93 8.96 12.66
CA ALA A 2 -30.23 7.67 12.67
C ALA A 2 -29.05 7.80 11.70
N ASP A 3 -27.85 7.70 12.27
CA ASP A 3 -26.58 7.89 11.59
C ASP A 3 -26.44 6.97 10.39
N LYS A 4 -26.37 7.60 9.22
CA LYS A 4 -26.13 6.95 7.94
C LYS A 4 -24.67 6.51 7.93
N LYS A 5 -24.39 5.30 8.45
CA LYS A 5 -23.07 4.68 8.45
C LYS A 5 -22.66 4.38 7.01
N LYS A 6 -22.07 5.38 6.36
CA LYS A 6 -21.52 5.32 5.00
C LYS A 6 -20.47 4.22 5.02
N LYS A 7 -20.75 3.08 4.37
CA LYS A 7 -19.74 2.07 4.06
C LYS A 7 -18.75 2.75 3.12
N GLU A 8 -17.72 3.38 3.68
CA GLU A 8 -16.60 3.83 2.88
C GLU A 8 -15.91 2.57 2.37
N ASN A 9 -15.91 2.42 1.04
CA ASN A 9 -15.25 1.35 0.32
C ASN A 9 -13.74 1.60 0.35
N THR A 10 -13.15 1.75 1.54
CA THR A 10 -11.71 1.90 1.72
C THR A 10 -11.07 0.57 1.35
N GLN A 11 -10.57 0.48 0.13
CA GLN A 11 -9.78 -0.66 -0.32
C GLN A 11 -8.44 -0.62 0.41
N ARG A 12 -8.30 -1.51 1.41
CA ARG A 12 -7.05 -1.73 2.13
C ARG A 12 -6.35 -2.92 1.50
N ILE A 13 -5.20 -2.66 0.89
CA ILE A 13 -4.36 -3.68 0.27
C ILE A 13 -3.16 -3.90 1.19
N ARG A 14 -2.87 -5.16 1.53
CA ARG A 14 -1.64 -5.55 2.24
C ARG A 14 -0.76 -6.31 1.26
N ILE A 15 0.44 -5.81 1.01
CA ILE A 15 1.39 -6.40 0.08
C ILE A 15 2.46 -7.13 0.91
N THR A 16 2.69 -8.40 0.62
CA THR A 16 3.77 -9.19 1.23
C THR A 16 4.76 -9.57 0.15
N LEU A 17 6.01 -9.13 0.28
CA LEU A 17 7.08 -9.46 -0.67
C LEU A 17 7.89 -10.65 -0.14
N LYS A 18 8.20 -11.59 -1.03
CA LYS A 18 9.11 -12.71 -0.76
C LYS A 18 10.10 -12.80 -1.91
N ALA A 19 11.38 -12.66 -1.59
CA ALA A 19 12.47 -12.80 -2.54
C ALA A 19 13.64 -13.53 -1.88
N PHE A 20 14.48 -14.17 -2.68
CA PHE A 20 15.69 -14.84 -2.20
C PHE A 20 16.85 -13.87 -1.96
N ASP A 21 16.88 -12.75 -2.69
CA ASP A 21 17.90 -11.71 -2.59
C ASP A 21 17.28 -10.41 -2.08
N HIS A 22 17.89 -9.83 -1.05
CA HIS A 22 17.50 -8.55 -0.46
C HIS A 22 17.67 -7.39 -1.44
N THR A 23 18.70 -7.42 -2.29
CA THR A 23 18.95 -6.34 -3.26
C THR A 23 17.77 -6.14 -4.21
N ILE A 24 17.14 -7.26 -4.61
CA ILE A 24 15.98 -7.27 -5.48
C ILE A 24 14.73 -6.83 -4.71
N ILE A 25 14.60 -7.25 -3.44
CA ILE A 25 13.44 -6.89 -2.62
C ILE A 25 13.42 -5.40 -2.32
N ASP A 26 14.57 -4.81 -1.98
CA ASP A 26 14.68 -3.40 -1.64
C ASP A 26 14.34 -2.51 -2.85
N LYS A 27 14.85 -2.88 -4.03
CA LYS A 27 14.52 -2.19 -5.28
C LYS A 27 13.03 -2.28 -5.64
N ALA A 28 12.43 -3.44 -5.41
CA ALA A 28 11.00 -3.63 -5.64
C ALA A 28 10.15 -2.81 -4.65
N VAL A 29 10.53 -2.81 -3.37
CA VAL A 29 9.90 -1.99 -2.32
C VAL A 29 9.94 -0.51 -2.71
N GLU A 30 11.12 0.02 -3.06
CA GLU A 30 11.29 1.42 -3.44
C GLU A 30 10.37 1.80 -4.61
N THR A 31 10.30 0.94 -5.62
CA THR A 31 9.44 1.15 -6.80
C THR A 31 7.95 1.18 -6.43
N ILE A 32 7.52 0.29 -5.53
CA ILE A 32 6.12 0.21 -5.07
C ILE A 32 5.75 1.44 -4.26
N ILE A 33 6.63 1.89 -3.36
CA ILE A 33 6.42 3.09 -2.54
C ILE A 33 6.32 4.32 -3.45
N GLN A 34 7.31 4.56 -4.32
CA GLN A 34 7.31 5.69 -5.25
C GLN A 34 6.05 5.74 -6.12
N THR A 35 5.60 4.59 -6.61
CA THR A 35 4.38 4.51 -7.42
C THR A 35 3.14 4.80 -6.61
N SER A 36 3.06 4.28 -5.38
CA SER A 36 1.91 4.47 -4.48
C SER A 36 1.80 5.91 -3.99
N GLU A 37 2.93 6.54 -3.69
CA GLU A 37 2.99 7.98 -3.35
C GLU A 37 2.57 8.84 -4.55
N ARG A 38 3.06 8.52 -5.76
CA ARG A 38 2.70 9.24 -6.99
C ARG A 38 1.22 9.15 -7.32
N THR A 39 0.55 8.06 -6.97
CA THR A 39 -0.91 7.92 -7.16
C THR A 39 -1.72 8.54 -6.02
N GLY A 40 -1.08 9.07 -4.99
CA GLY A 40 -1.74 9.67 -3.82
C GLY A 40 -2.30 8.63 -2.85
N ALA A 41 -1.84 7.38 -2.91
CA ALA A 41 -2.22 6.35 -1.96
C ALA A 41 -1.53 6.59 -0.61
N ILE A 42 -2.27 6.35 0.48
CA ILE A 42 -1.73 6.46 1.85
C ILE A 42 -0.97 5.17 2.16
N VAL A 43 0.35 5.27 2.31
CA VAL A 43 1.22 4.13 2.62
C VAL A 43 1.60 4.16 4.09
N ALA A 44 1.53 3.01 4.77
CA ALA A 44 1.92 2.89 6.18
C ALA A 44 3.44 2.70 6.39
N GLY A 45 4.17 2.49 5.30
CA GLY A 45 5.59 2.12 5.29
C GLY A 45 5.83 0.72 4.70
N PRO A 46 7.07 0.44 4.25
CA PRO A 46 7.51 -0.91 3.89
C PRO A 46 7.67 -1.84 5.10
#